data_AF-A0A6A4HTQ1-F1
#
_entry.id   AF-A0A6A4HTQ1-F1
#
_cell.length_a   1.000
_cell.length_b   1.000
_cell.length_c   1.000
_cell.angle_alpha   90.00
_cell.angle_beta   90.00
_cell.angle_gamma   90.00
#
_symmetry.space_group_name_H-M   'P 1'
#
loop_
_entity.id
_entity.type
_entity.pdbx_description
1 polymer ?
#
loop_
_entity_poly.entity_id
_entity_poly.type
_entity_poly.pdbx_seq_one_letter_code
_entity_poly.pdbx_strand_id
1 'polypeptide(L)'
;WPGYCPWSHQIPLDFKTPPSPITRAKLANNVARCIQRFISEAQNHLVEDESDAHWRVGQSGAGEGSIKLEDLILVSMHHVSIHSWQPQLRLTRPLDK
;
A
#
# COMPACT_ATOMS: atom_id res chain seq x y z
N TRP A 1 3.27 6.44 -4.86
CA TRP A 1 3.19 7.29 -3.65
C TRP A 1 4.04 8.51 -3.94
N PRO A 2 3.53 9.74 -3.83
CA PRO A 2 4.32 10.93 -4.17
C PRO A 2 5.65 10.95 -3.39
N GLY A 3 6.75 11.28 -4.06
CA GLY A 3 8.09 11.30 -3.44
C GLY A 3 8.78 9.95 -3.27
N TYR A 4 8.15 8.86 -3.68
CA TYR A 4 8.75 7.54 -3.70
C TYR A 4 8.80 6.99 -5.11
N CYS A 5 9.83 6.19 -5.41
CA CYS A 5 9.89 5.45 -6.65
C CYS A 5 8.63 4.59 -6.85
N PRO A 6 8.20 4.35 -8.11
CA PRO A 6 7.15 3.39 -8.39
C PRO A 6 7.44 2.05 -7.74
N TRP A 7 6.49 1.56 -6.93
CA TRP A 7 6.62 0.30 -6.21
C TRP A 7 5.59 -0.69 -6.74
N SER A 8 6.05 -1.90 -7.06
CA SER A 8 5.20 -3.01 -7.49
C SER A 8 5.61 -4.30 -6.80
N HIS A 9 4.64 -5.17 -6.54
CA HIS A 9 4.89 -6.45 -5.87
C HIS A 9 4.01 -7.55 -6.46
N GLN A 10 4.64 -8.68 -6.77
CA GLN A 10 3.93 -9.87 -7.20
C GLN A 10 3.44 -10.65 -5.98
N ILE A 11 2.14 -10.92 -5.95
CA ILE A 11 1.54 -11.73 -4.90
C ILE A 11 1.50 -13.18 -5.39
N PRO A 12 2.21 -14.12 -4.74
CA PRO A 12 2.06 -15.52 -5.06
C PRO A 12 0.64 -15.97 -4.69
N LEU A 13 -0.11 -16.47 -5.68
CA LEU A 13 -1.43 -17.05 -5.48
C LEU A 13 -1.32 -18.57 -5.52
N ASP A 14 -1.42 -19.17 -4.34
CA ASP A 14 -1.62 -20.60 -4.24
C ASP A 14 -3.08 -20.92 -4.61
N PHE A 15 -3.24 -21.43 -5.83
CA PHE A 15 -4.46 -22.07 -6.28
C PHE A 15 -4.53 -23.40 -5.55
N LYS A 16 -5.16 -23.40 -4.36
CA LYS A 16 -5.44 -24.64 -3.60
C LYS A 16 -5.94 -25.74 -4.53
N THR A 17 -5.72 -27.01 -4.18
CA THR A 17 -6.33 -28.13 -4.90
C THR A 17 -7.64 -28.54 -4.20
N PRO A 18 -8.82 -28.40 -4.83
CA PRO A 18 -9.07 -27.94 -6.21
C PRO A 18 -9.05 -26.40 -6.37
N PRO A 19 -8.65 -25.88 -7.55
CA PRO A 19 -8.49 -24.45 -7.78
C PRO A 19 -9.77 -23.69 -7.47
N SER A 20 -9.68 -22.70 -6.60
CA SER A 20 -10.78 -21.79 -6.29
C SER A 20 -10.40 -20.36 -6.66
N PRO A 21 -11.35 -19.56 -7.19
CA PRO A 21 -11.14 -18.14 -7.42
C PRO A 21 -10.71 -17.45 -6.13
N ILE A 22 -9.83 -16.44 -6.25
CA ILE A 22 -9.45 -15.63 -5.10
C ILE A 22 -10.69 -14.88 -4.58
N THR A 23 -10.92 -14.96 -3.27
CA THR A 23 -11.99 -14.18 -2.63
C THR A 23 -11.54 -12.73 -2.46
N ARG A 24 -12.51 -11.80 -2.45
CA ARG A 24 -12.24 -10.39 -2.15
C ARG A 24 -11.50 -10.20 -0.83
N ALA A 25 -11.86 -10.96 0.20
CA ALA A 25 -11.21 -10.92 1.50
C ALA A 25 -9.73 -11.36 1.44
N LYS A 26 -9.42 -12.44 0.71
CA LYS A 26 -8.04 -12.91 0.55
C LYS A 26 -7.21 -11.91 -0.24
N LEU A 27 -7.78 -11.31 -1.29
CA LEU A 27 -7.14 -10.26 -2.07
C LEU A 27 -6.84 -9.03 -1.23
N ALA A 28 -7.82 -8.53 -0.47
CA ALA A 28 -7.63 -7.40 0.44
C ALA A 28 -6.54 -7.66 1.49
N ASN A 29 -6.51 -8.86 2.09
CA ASN A 29 -5.45 -9.25 3.03
C ASN A 29 -4.07 -9.31 2.39
N ASN A 30 -3.97 -9.77 1.14
CA ASN A 30 -2.70 -9.77 0.42
C ASN A 30 -2.25 -8.33 0.11
N VAL A 31 -3.17 -7.46 -0.31
CA VAL A 31 -2.90 -6.03 -0.53
C VAL A 31 -2.43 -5.34 0.75
N ALA A 32 -3.08 -5.60 1.88
CA ALA A 32 -2.68 -5.05 3.18
C ALA A 32 -1.24 -5.46 3.55
N ARG A 33 -0.88 -6.74 3.35
CA ARG A 33 0.51 -7.21 3.55
C ARG A 33 1.50 -6.54 2.61
N CYS A 34 1.12 -6.29 1.36
CA CYS A 34 1.97 -5.57 0.40
C CYS A 34 2.22 -4.12 0.86
N ILE A 35 1.18 -3.42 1.31
CA ILE A 35 1.29 -2.04 1.80
C ILE A 35 2.12 -1.97 3.09
N GLN A 36 1.90 -2.90 4.02
CA GLN A 36 2.70 -2.99 5.24
C GLN A 36 4.20 -3.16 4.93
N ARG A 37 4.52 -4.00 3.94
CA ARG A 37 5.88 -4.18 3.46
C ARG A 37 6.43 -2.92 2.81
N PHE A 38 5.66 -2.28 1.93
CA PHE A 38 6.03 -1.00 1.33
C PHE A 38 6.38 0.04 2.40
N ILE A 39 5.52 0.25 3.41
CA ILE A 39 5.78 1.21 4.50
C ILE A 39 7.06 0.85 5.25
N SER A 40 7.28 -0.44 5.54
CA SER A 40 8.45 -0.90 6.29
C SER A 40 9.77 -0.76 5.52
N GLU A 41 9.73 -0.87 4.19
CA GLU A 41 10.88 -0.64 3.30
C GLU A 41 11.11 0.87 3.11
N ALA A 42 10.05 1.60 2.79
CA ALA A 42 10.09 3.00 2.41
C ALA A 42 10.34 3.97 3.58
N GLN A 43 10.05 3.58 4.83
CA GLN A 43 10.36 4.41 6.01
C GLN A 43 11.85 4.74 6.16
N ASN A 44 12.73 3.91 5.60
CA ASN A 44 14.18 4.11 5.65
C ASN A 44 14.69 4.96 4.48
N HIS A 45 13.82 5.30 3.52
CA HIS A 45 14.18 6.09 2.36
C HIS A 45 13.86 7.57 2.61
N LEU A 46 14.82 8.43 2.23
CA LEU A 46 14.57 9.86 2.17
C LEU A 46 13.62 10.14 1.01
N VAL A 47 12.52 10.80 1.33
CA VAL A 47 11.59 11.39 0.36
C VAL A 47 12.37 12.48 -0.37
N GLU A 48 12.48 12.39 -1.71
CA GLU A 48 13.30 13.33 -2.50
C GLU A 48 12.88 14.80 -2.22
N ASP A 49 13.84 15.74 -2.15
CA ASP A 49 13.65 17.10 -1.60
C ASP A 49 12.51 17.93 -2.24
N GLU A 50 12.05 17.60 -3.45
CA GLU A 50 10.92 18.29 -4.09
C GLU A 50 9.55 17.65 -3.83
N SER A 51 9.50 16.55 -3.09
CA SER A 51 8.26 15.88 -2.77
C SER A 51 7.72 16.30 -1.41
N ASP A 52 6.42 16.61 -1.39
CA ASP A 52 5.67 17.04 -0.20
C ASP A 52 5.99 16.11 0.97
N ALA A 53 6.70 16.62 1.99
CA ALA A 53 7.10 15.85 3.18
C ALA A 53 5.89 15.22 3.89
N HIS A 54 4.70 15.77 3.66
CA HIS A 54 3.39 15.27 4.07
C HIS A 54 3.07 13.84 3.56
N TRP A 55 3.72 13.38 2.49
CA TRP A 55 3.58 12.01 1.99
C TRP A 55 4.51 11.01 2.65
N ARG A 56 5.37 11.44 3.58
CA ARG A 56 6.30 10.54 4.28
C ARG A 56 5.54 9.39 4.93
N VAL A 57 5.98 8.15 4.67
CA VAL A 57 5.48 6.96 5.36
C VAL A 57 6.35 6.62 6.56
N GLY A 58 5.75 6.00 7.57
CA GLY A 58 6.48 5.57 8.76
C GLY A 58 5.75 4.46 9.51
N GLN A 59 6.50 3.67 10.26
CA GLN A 59 5.89 2.76 11.23
C GLN A 59 5.31 3.54 12.42
N SER A 60 4.45 2.86 13.18
CA SER A 60 3.88 3.43 14.39
C SER A 60 5.00 3.83 15.37
N GLY A 61 5.09 5.12 15.70
CA GLY A 61 6.16 5.71 16.52
C GLY A 61 7.20 6.53 15.76
N ALA A 62 7.20 6.55 14.42
CA ALA A 62 8.17 7.27 13.58
C ALA A 62 8.03 8.81 13.56
N GLY A 63 7.08 9.37 14.34
CA GLY A 63 6.80 10.81 14.44
C GLY A 63 5.35 11.16 14.09
N GLU A 64 4.86 12.26 14.67
CA GLU A 64 3.59 12.89 14.26
C GLU A 64 3.71 13.37 12.80
N GLY A 65 2.73 13.04 11.96
CA GLY A 65 2.68 13.45 10.55
C GLY A 65 3.00 12.34 9.54
N SER A 66 3.70 11.27 9.92
CA SER A 66 3.96 10.14 8.99
C SER A 66 2.68 9.35 8.69
N ILE A 67 2.52 8.92 7.43
CA ILE A 67 1.43 8.05 7.02
C ILE A 67 1.74 6.61 7.44
N LYS A 68 0.86 6.03 8.25
CA LYS A 68 0.96 4.67 8.77
C LYS A 68 -0.02 3.74 8.07
N LEU A 69 0.10 2.44 8.35
CA LEU A 69 -0.82 1.45 7.78
C LEU A 69 -2.27 1.70 8.23
N GLU A 70 -2.45 2.06 9.50
CA GLU A 70 -3.73 2.41 10.12
C GLU A 70 -4.37 3.68 9.55
N ASP A 71 -3.58 4.52 8.87
CA ASP A 71 -4.11 5.70 8.18
C ASP A 71 -4.73 5.35 6.82
N LEU A 72 -4.62 4.10 6.35
CA LEU A 72 -5.00 3.71 4.99
C LEU A 72 -6.27 2.86 4.95
N ILE A 73 -7.18 3.26 4.06
CA ILE A 73 -8.38 2.50 3.71
C ILE A 73 -8.26 2.00 2.27
N LEU A 74 -8.44 0.70 2.07
CA LEU A 74 -8.65 0.11 0.74
C LEU A 74 -10.10 0.38 0.30
N VAL A 75 -10.28 1.27 -0.67
CA VAL A 75 -11.61 1.71 -1.14
C VAL A 75 -12.10 0.84 -2.29
N SER A 76 -11.22 0.51 -3.22
CA SER A 76 -11.58 -0.28 -4.39
C SER A 76 -10.37 -1.03 -4.98
N MET A 77 -10.68 -1.94 -5.89
CA MET A 77 -9.74 -2.82 -6.58
C MET A 77 -10.08 -2.74 -8.07
N HIS A 78 -9.20 -2.13 -8.86
CA HIS A 78 -9.40 -1.96 -10.30
C HIS A 78 -8.65 -3.04 -11.07
N HIS A 79 -9.32 -3.70 -12.00
CA HIS A 79 -8.68 -4.60 -12.94
C HIS A 79 -8.03 -3.78 -14.05
N VAL A 80 -6.71 -3.87 -14.20
CA VAL A 80 -5.94 -3.09 -15.19
C VAL A 80 -5.67 -3.94 -16.43
N SER A 81 -5.21 -5.18 -16.23
CA SER A 81 -4.91 -6.13 -17.30
C SER A 81 -4.84 -7.56 -16.74
N ILE A 82 -4.59 -8.54 -17.61
CA ILE A 82 -4.43 -9.94 -17.24
C ILE A 82 -3.36 -10.06 -16.13
N HIS A 83 -3.77 -10.59 -14.97
CA HIS A 83 -2.98 -10.73 -13.74
C HIS A 83 -2.56 -9.42 -13.07
N SER A 84 -3.07 -8.26 -13.51
CA SER A 84 -2.74 -6.97 -12.94
C SER A 84 -3.95 -6.28 -12.34
N TRP A 85 -3.81 -5.95 -11.07
CA TRP A 85 -4.83 -5.25 -10.30
C TRP A 85 -4.22 -4.05 -9.61
N GLN A 86 -4.94 -2.94 -9.60
CA GLN A 86 -4.54 -1.71 -8.94
C GLN A 86 -5.44 -1.43 -7.74
N PRO A 87 -4.90 -1.43 -6.50
CA PRO A 87 -5.66 -1.00 -5.34
C PRO A 87 -5.83 0.52 -5.33
N GLN A 88 -7.02 0.98 -4.96
CA GLN A 88 -7.28 2.39 -4.67
C GLN A 88 -7.29 2.60 -3.15
N LEU A 89 -6.33 3.37 -2.67
CA LEU A 89 -6.18 3.72 -1.25
C LEU A 89 -6.66 5.14 -0.98
N ARG A 90 -7.15 5.36 0.23
CA ARG A 90 -7.43 6.70 0.78
C ARG A 90 -6.89 6.82 2.19
N LEU A 91 -6.61 8.04 2.60
CA LEU A 91 -6.27 8.36 3.98
C LEU A 91 -7.55 8.49 4.82
N THR A 92 -7.50 8.01 6.06
CA THR A 92 -8.56 8.17 7.07
C THR A 92 -8.62 9.60 7.59
N ARG A 93 -7.51 10.33 7.49
CA ARG A 93 -7.32 11.69 7.98
C ARG A 93 -6.76 12.59 6.86
N PRO A 94 -6.98 13.91 6.93
CA PRO A 94 -6.26 14.86 6.09
C PRO A 94 -4.75 14.76 6.32
N LEU A 95 -3.98 15.09 5.29
CA LEU A 95 -2.59 15.47 5.48
C LEU A 95 -2.57 16.92 5.99
N ASP A 96 -1.83 17.18 7.04
CA ASP A 96 -1.52 18.54 7.46
C ASP A 96 -0.79 19.26 6.31
N LYS A 97 -0.98 20.58 6.19
CA LYS A 97 -0.42 21.40 5.10
C LYS A 97 0.85 22.12 5.53
#